data_AF-A0A2D8C836-F1
#
_entry.id   AF-A0A2D8C836-F1
#
_cell.length_a   1.000
_cell.length_b   1.000
_cell.length_c   1.000
_cell.angle_alpha   90.00
_cell.angle_beta   90.00
_cell.angle_gamma   90.00
#
_symmetry.space_group_name_H-M   'P 1'
#
loop_
_entity.id
_entity.type
_entity.pdbx_description
1 polymer ?
#
loop_
_entity_poly.entity_id
_entity_poly.type
_entity_poly.pdbx_seq_one_letter_code
_entity_poly.pdbx_strand_id
1 'polypeptide(L)'
;MGFHELQYKKLLSELKFKNEELEMLEESMHEINLEFEEYYIDFLKRNEISKQELENSKTKQFQDFKNKLAEPMTKTDETGLVVVEQTSEEDKEAKAVFSKMYKEIVKKCHPDRLSTDDMDYFNKMNTKFKAATWGFNNAKWSIVIKIAEELGIKPANYKKMNSHLKAEVKVIDKKLKRFKNSYGYMLYEAEDQSSKDNVIKNFIFALFRRRL
;
A
#
# COMPACT_ATOMS: atom_id res chain seq x y z
N MET A 1 1.63 27.91 -17.62
CA MET A 1 1.29 26.86 -16.63
C MET A 1 1.66 27.40 -15.26
N GLY A 2 0.73 27.37 -14.28
CA GLY A 2 1.00 27.93 -12.95
C GLY A 2 1.90 27.03 -12.10
N PHE A 3 2.64 27.59 -11.13
CA PHE A 3 3.51 26.80 -10.24
C PHE A 3 2.78 25.64 -9.54
N HIS A 4 1.57 25.88 -9.03
CA HIS A 4 0.77 24.85 -8.37
C HIS A 4 0.28 23.74 -9.33
N GLU A 5 0.07 24.07 -10.60
CA GLU A 5 -0.31 23.10 -11.64
C GLU A 5 0.89 22.22 -12.03
N LEU A 6 2.10 22.77 -12.08
CA LEU A 6 3.33 21.99 -12.26
C LEU A 6 3.59 21.04 -11.09
N GLN A 7 3.44 21.54 -9.85
CA GLN A 7 3.55 20.71 -8.65
C GLN A 7 2.52 19.57 -8.65
N TYR A 8 1.30 19.85 -9.10
CA TYR A 8 0.24 18.86 -9.21
C TYR A 8 0.63 17.72 -10.15
N LYS A 9 1.09 18.04 -11.38
CA LYS A 9 1.54 17.03 -12.34
C LYS A 9 2.71 16.20 -11.80
N LYS A 10 3.68 16.85 -11.17
CA LYS A 10 4.81 16.16 -10.52
C LYS A 10 4.31 15.14 -9.49
N LEU A 11 3.40 15.55 -8.60
CA LEU A 11 2.88 14.68 -7.54
C LEU A 11 2.10 13.49 -8.11
N LEU A 12 1.37 13.65 -9.22
CA LEU A 12 0.69 12.53 -9.87
C LEU A 12 1.66 11.53 -10.49
N SER A 13 2.70 12.01 -11.17
CA SER A 13 3.74 11.13 -11.70
C SER A 13 4.45 10.36 -10.59
N GLU A 14 4.74 11.04 -9.48
CA GLU A 14 5.35 10.42 -8.30
C GLU A 14 4.43 9.37 -7.66
N LEU A 15 3.15 9.69 -7.48
CA LEU A 15 2.15 8.74 -6.97
C LEU A 15 1.99 7.53 -7.89
N LYS A 16 1.98 7.73 -9.21
CA LYS A 16 1.91 6.64 -10.17
C LYS A 16 3.10 5.68 -9.99
N PHE A 17 4.32 6.22 -10.05
CA PHE A 17 5.54 5.44 -9.90
C PHE A 17 5.57 4.67 -8.58
N LYS A 18 5.25 5.33 -7.46
CA LYS A 18 5.28 4.70 -6.13
C LYS A 18 4.19 3.65 -5.93
N ASN A 19 3.01 3.82 -6.55
CA ASN A 19 1.97 2.80 -6.50
C ASN A 19 2.36 1.57 -7.33
N GLU A 20 2.94 1.78 -8.53
CA GLU A 20 3.47 0.68 -9.36
C GLU A 20 4.59 -0.07 -8.61
N GLU A 21 5.51 0.66 -7.96
CA GLU A 21 6.54 0.06 -7.10
C GLU A 21 5.93 -0.75 -5.95
N LEU A 22 4.93 -0.20 -5.26
CA LEU A 22 4.27 -0.89 -4.16
C LEU A 22 3.57 -2.16 -4.62
N GLU A 23 2.86 -2.10 -5.75
CA GLU A 23 2.16 -3.25 -6.34
C GLU A 23 3.13 -4.38 -6.71
N MET A 24 4.22 -4.07 -7.39
CA MET A 24 5.27 -5.05 -7.70
C MET A 24 5.83 -5.71 -6.43
N LEU A 25 6.12 -4.92 -5.40
CA LEU A 25 6.63 -5.45 -4.14
C LEU A 25 5.59 -6.31 -3.40
N GLU A 26 4.32 -5.91 -3.41
CA GLU A 26 3.21 -6.67 -2.81
C GLU A 26 3.03 -8.03 -3.53
N GLU A 27 3.14 -8.07 -4.86
CA GLU A 27 3.08 -9.30 -5.66
C GLU A 27 4.26 -10.23 -5.39
N SER A 28 5.49 -9.70 -5.33
CA SER A 28 6.70 -10.49 -5.06
C SER A 28 6.85 -10.92 -3.60
N MET A 29 6.01 -10.41 -2.68
CA MET A 29 6.21 -10.61 -1.25
C MET A 29 6.12 -12.08 -0.83
N HIS A 30 5.26 -12.85 -1.47
CA HIS A 30 5.11 -14.27 -1.14
C HIS A 30 6.40 -15.04 -1.46
N GLU A 31 6.95 -14.84 -2.65
CA GLU A 31 8.20 -15.47 -3.10
C GLU A 31 9.39 -15.05 -2.24
N ILE A 32 9.55 -13.75 -1.99
CA ILE A 32 10.61 -13.20 -1.13
C ILE A 32 10.57 -13.81 0.28
N ASN A 33 9.37 -14.03 0.84
CA ASN A 33 9.24 -14.64 2.16
C ASN A 33 9.57 -16.13 2.15
N LEU A 34 9.23 -16.86 1.08
CA LEU A 34 9.60 -18.26 0.93
C LEU A 34 11.12 -18.42 0.86
N GLU A 35 11.79 -17.62 0.02
CA GLU A 35 13.26 -17.62 -0.07
C GLU A 35 13.91 -17.30 1.29
N PHE A 36 13.33 -16.36 2.04
CA PHE A 36 13.81 -16.05 3.38
C PHE A 36 13.70 -17.24 4.32
N GLU A 37 12.57 -17.93 4.32
CA GLU A 37 12.35 -19.10 5.18
C GLU A 37 13.30 -20.25 4.84
N GLU A 38 13.49 -20.54 3.55
CA GLU A 38 14.42 -21.56 3.08
C GLU A 38 15.85 -21.25 3.51
N TYR A 39 16.31 -20.03 3.25
CA TYR A 39 17.64 -19.61 3.61
C TYR A 39 17.85 -19.60 5.13
N TYR A 40 16.84 -19.16 5.89
CA TYR A 40 16.87 -19.19 7.35
C TYR A 40 17.04 -20.62 7.88
N ILE A 41 16.28 -21.58 7.34
CA ILE A 41 16.39 -23.00 7.72
C ILE A 41 17.79 -23.53 7.43
N ASP A 42 18.34 -23.22 6.26
CA ASP A 42 19.67 -23.70 5.87
C ASP A 42 20.78 -23.01 6.66
N PHE A 43 20.64 -21.75 7.02
CA PHE A 43 21.54 -21.06 7.95
C PHE A 43 21.55 -21.76 9.32
N LEU A 44 20.38 -22.10 9.87
CA LEU A 44 20.30 -22.81 11.14
C LEU A 44 20.98 -24.19 11.09
N LYS A 45 20.76 -24.96 10.02
CA LYS A 45 21.41 -26.27 9.83
C LYS A 45 22.94 -26.14 9.77
N ARG A 46 23.45 -25.18 8.98
CA ARG A 46 24.90 -24.95 8.82
C ARG A 46 25.61 -24.53 10.11
N ASN A 47 24.87 -23.90 11.02
CA ASN A 47 25.39 -23.46 12.32
C ASN A 47 25.01 -24.40 13.47
N GLU A 48 24.41 -25.57 13.17
CA GLU A 48 23.97 -26.57 14.16
C GLU A 48 23.02 -25.98 15.24
N ILE A 49 22.20 -25.00 14.86
CA ILE A 49 21.24 -24.34 15.76
C ILE A 49 19.86 -24.98 15.58
N SER A 50 19.28 -25.49 16.66
CA SER A 50 17.89 -25.95 16.62
C SER A 50 16.91 -24.77 16.69
N LYS A 51 15.89 -24.78 15.82
CA LYS A 51 14.78 -23.81 15.88
C LYS A 51 14.12 -23.79 17.27
N GLN A 52 13.97 -24.96 17.90
CA GLN A 52 13.36 -25.08 19.23
C GLN A 52 14.20 -24.38 20.31
N GLU A 53 15.53 -24.41 20.21
CA GLU A 53 16.40 -23.69 21.15
C GLU A 53 16.23 -22.18 21.07
N LEU A 54 16.03 -21.64 19.86
CA LEU A 54 15.75 -20.21 19.67
C LEU A 54 14.40 -19.83 20.28
N GLU A 55 13.36 -20.64 20.02
CA GLU A 55 12.01 -20.39 20.53
C GLU A 55 11.88 -20.51 22.05
N ASN A 56 12.73 -21.31 22.69
CA ASN A 56 12.78 -21.46 24.16
C ASN A 56 13.22 -20.19 24.90
N SER A 57 13.85 -19.23 24.20
CA SER A 57 14.27 -17.95 24.79
C SER A 57 13.11 -17.08 25.30
N LYS A 58 11.85 -17.37 24.89
CA LYS A 58 10.60 -16.70 25.33
C LYS A 58 10.72 -15.18 25.46
N THR A 59 11.46 -14.53 24.56
CA THR A 59 11.62 -13.08 24.60
C THR A 59 10.27 -12.40 24.40
N LYS A 60 10.10 -11.22 25.00
CA LYS A 60 8.89 -10.41 24.80
C LYS A 60 8.61 -10.14 23.32
N GLN A 61 9.66 -9.92 22.52
CA GLN A 61 9.55 -9.68 21.08
C GLN A 61 9.09 -10.90 20.29
N PHE A 62 9.54 -12.09 20.67
CA PHE A 62 9.06 -13.33 20.06
C PHE A 62 7.61 -13.64 20.44
N GLN A 63 7.21 -13.36 21.69
CA GLN A 63 5.82 -13.46 22.12
C GLN A 63 4.92 -12.46 21.39
N ASP A 64 5.34 -11.20 21.27
CA ASP A 64 4.63 -10.17 20.51
C ASP A 64 4.51 -10.55 19.02
N PHE A 65 5.55 -11.17 18.45
CA PHE A 65 5.52 -11.70 17.08
C PHE A 65 4.53 -12.86 16.92
N LYS A 66 4.54 -13.83 17.85
CA LYS A 66 3.55 -14.93 17.87
C LYS A 66 2.12 -14.42 18.02
N ASN A 67 1.90 -13.45 18.90
CA ASN A 67 0.58 -12.85 19.11
C ASN A 67 0.08 -12.14 17.85
N LYS A 68 0.95 -11.39 17.14
CA LYS A 68 0.58 -10.75 15.86
C LYS A 68 0.26 -11.73 14.74
N LEU A 69 0.89 -12.91 14.73
CA LEU A 69 0.55 -13.98 13.79
C LEU A 69 -0.75 -14.69 14.15
N ALA A 70 -1.08 -14.74 15.44
CA ALA A 70 -2.29 -15.38 15.97
C ALA A 70 -3.51 -14.44 16.03
N GLU A 71 -3.31 -13.12 15.91
CA GLU A 71 -4.42 -12.18 15.75
C GLU A 71 -5.13 -12.49 14.42
N PRO A 72 -6.46 -12.74 14.43
CA PRO A 72 -7.20 -12.91 13.20
C PRO A 72 -7.01 -11.66 12.33
N MET A 73 -6.54 -11.88 11.11
CA MET A 73 -6.50 -10.83 10.09
C MET A 73 -7.93 -10.30 9.95
N THR A 74 -8.12 -9.03 10.33
CA THR A 74 -9.38 -8.28 10.42
C THR A 74 -10.30 -8.58 11.62
N LYS A 75 -10.61 -7.52 12.39
CA LYS A 75 -11.77 -7.50 13.28
C LYS A 75 -13.02 -7.48 12.41
N THR A 76 -13.74 -8.59 12.39
CA THR A 76 -15.11 -8.65 11.87
C THR A 76 -16.09 -8.30 12.98
N ASP A 77 -17.15 -7.57 12.66
CA ASP A 77 -18.27 -7.40 13.60
C ASP A 77 -19.07 -8.70 13.77
N GLU A 78 -20.11 -8.66 14.59
CA GLU A 78 -21.02 -9.76 14.91
C GLU A 78 -21.69 -10.39 13.66
N THR A 79 -21.60 -9.72 12.50
CA THR A 79 -22.16 -10.14 11.22
C THR A 79 -21.12 -10.66 10.22
N GLY A 80 -19.84 -10.71 10.61
CA GLY A 80 -18.75 -11.17 9.74
C GLY A 80 -18.25 -10.10 8.76
N LEU A 81 -18.67 -8.84 8.89
CA LEU A 81 -18.21 -7.74 8.06
C LEU A 81 -16.96 -7.09 8.65
N VAL A 82 -15.96 -6.82 7.80
CA VAL A 82 -14.73 -6.12 8.16
C VAL A 82 -15.07 -4.72 8.63
N VAL A 83 -14.75 -4.39 9.90
CA VAL A 83 -14.94 -3.05 10.45
C VAL A 83 -13.96 -2.10 9.75
N VAL A 84 -14.46 -1.32 8.80
CA VAL A 84 -13.71 -0.21 8.20
C VAL A 84 -13.57 0.87 9.26
N GLU A 85 -12.33 1.20 9.62
CA GLU A 85 -12.00 2.26 10.57
C GLU A 85 -12.75 3.56 10.22
N GLN A 86 -13.31 4.20 11.24
CA GLN A 86 -14.00 5.48 11.13
C GLN A 86 -13.16 6.47 10.31
N THR A 87 -13.74 7.00 9.22
CA THR A 87 -13.10 8.04 8.38
C THR A 87 -12.54 9.15 9.27
N SER A 88 -11.23 9.37 9.19
CA SER A 88 -10.53 10.38 9.98
C SER A 88 -11.02 11.79 9.62
N GLU A 89 -10.82 12.78 10.50
CA GLU A 89 -11.10 14.19 10.16
C GLU A 89 -10.33 14.65 8.92
N GLU A 90 -9.12 14.12 8.70
CA GLU A 90 -8.32 14.37 7.49
C GLU A 90 -9.02 13.84 6.22
N ASP A 91 -9.71 12.70 6.30
CA ASP A 91 -10.47 12.14 5.19
C ASP A 91 -11.70 12.99 4.85
N LYS A 92 -12.34 13.59 5.86
CA LYS A 92 -13.50 14.48 5.65
C LYS A 92 -13.09 15.76 4.93
N GLU A 93 -11.99 16.40 5.35
CA GLU A 93 -11.48 17.60 4.68
C GLU A 93 -11.07 17.30 3.23
N ALA A 94 -10.34 16.20 3.02
CA ALA A 94 -9.94 15.78 1.68
C ALA A 94 -11.15 15.50 0.79
N LYS A 95 -12.15 14.75 1.29
CA LYS A 95 -13.42 14.51 0.57
C LYS A 95 -14.11 15.81 0.18
N ALA A 96 -14.11 16.83 1.05
CA ALA A 96 -14.68 18.14 0.72
C ALA A 96 -13.93 18.83 -0.45
N VAL A 97 -12.60 18.78 -0.46
CA VAL A 97 -11.76 19.35 -1.54
C VAL A 97 -11.99 18.66 -2.87
N PHE A 98 -12.11 17.33 -2.88
CA PHE A 98 -12.32 16.54 -4.10
C PHE A 98 -13.79 16.40 -4.52
N SER A 99 -14.75 16.73 -3.65
CA SER A 99 -16.19 16.55 -3.90
C SER A 99 -16.67 17.20 -5.20
N LYS A 100 -16.21 18.42 -5.50
CA LYS A 100 -16.60 19.12 -6.73
C LYS A 100 -16.12 18.38 -7.98
N MET A 101 -14.85 17.97 -7.99
CA MET A 101 -14.27 17.20 -9.10
C MET A 101 -14.99 15.85 -9.26
N TYR A 102 -15.22 15.14 -8.15
CA TYR A 102 -15.93 13.88 -8.16
C TYR A 102 -17.35 14.02 -8.73
N LYS A 103 -18.11 15.04 -8.30
CA LYS A 103 -19.45 15.32 -8.84
C LYS A 103 -19.41 15.59 -10.35
N GLU A 104 -18.38 16.24 -10.87
CA GLU A 104 -18.21 16.44 -12.31
C GLU A 104 -17.91 15.14 -13.06
N ILE A 105 -17.12 14.23 -12.48
CA ILE A 105 -16.88 12.88 -13.02
C ILE A 105 -18.21 12.11 -13.08
N VAL A 106 -18.94 12.06 -11.96
CA VAL A 106 -20.23 11.37 -11.86
C VAL A 106 -21.21 11.92 -12.90
N LYS A 107 -21.30 13.23 -13.07
CA LYS A 107 -22.18 13.84 -14.07
C LYS A 107 -21.91 13.35 -15.50
N LYS A 108 -20.65 13.03 -15.82
CA LYS A 108 -20.22 12.57 -17.15
C LYS A 108 -20.29 11.05 -17.33
N CYS A 109 -20.11 10.27 -16.26
CA CYS A 109 -19.89 8.83 -16.35
C CYS A 109 -20.97 7.96 -15.69
N HIS A 110 -21.96 8.56 -15.00
CA HIS A 110 -23.00 7.79 -14.31
C HIS A 110 -23.78 6.92 -15.30
N PRO A 111 -23.96 5.61 -15.03
CA PRO A 111 -24.62 4.68 -15.95
C PRO A 111 -26.02 5.15 -16.40
N ASP A 112 -26.82 5.70 -15.49
CA ASP A 112 -28.17 6.23 -15.79
C ASP A 112 -28.20 7.37 -16.82
N ARG A 113 -27.05 7.97 -17.14
CA ARG A 113 -26.93 9.08 -18.09
C ARG A 113 -26.31 8.69 -19.41
N LEU A 114 -25.93 7.43 -19.56
CA LEU A 114 -25.27 6.90 -20.74
C LEU A 114 -26.30 6.16 -21.59
N SER A 115 -26.23 6.33 -22.92
CA SER A 115 -26.98 5.46 -23.82
C SER A 115 -26.37 4.06 -23.82
N THR A 116 -27.23 3.05 -23.95
CA THR A 116 -26.84 1.64 -24.15
C THR A 116 -26.65 1.28 -25.62
N ASP A 117 -26.86 2.23 -26.55
CA ASP A 117 -26.72 1.98 -27.99
C ASP A 117 -25.25 1.72 -28.38
N ASP A 118 -24.31 2.36 -27.67
CA ASP A 118 -22.87 2.12 -27.78
C ASP A 118 -22.38 1.44 -26.50
N MET A 119 -22.41 0.10 -26.51
CA MET A 119 -21.99 -0.71 -25.38
C MET A 119 -20.51 -0.53 -25.03
N ASP A 120 -19.65 -0.22 -26.00
CA ASP A 120 -18.22 0.00 -25.75
C ASP A 120 -18.00 1.32 -24.99
N TYR A 121 -18.66 2.38 -25.43
CA TYR A 121 -18.67 3.65 -24.72
C TYR A 121 -19.29 3.54 -23.32
N PHE A 122 -20.43 2.84 -23.21
CA PHE A 122 -21.09 2.57 -21.94
C PHE A 122 -20.15 1.86 -20.96
N ASN A 123 -19.52 0.76 -21.39
CA ASN A 123 -18.60 -0.03 -20.56
C ASN A 123 -17.37 0.79 -20.13
N LYS A 124 -16.82 1.60 -21.05
CA LYS A 124 -15.68 2.49 -20.76
C LYS A 124 -16.03 3.53 -19.70
N MET A 125 -17.19 4.18 -19.81
CA MET A 125 -17.62 5.20 -18.85
C MET A 125 -18.04 4.59 -17.52
N ASN A 126 -18.71 3.43 -17.53
CA ASN A 126 -19.05 2.70 -16.31
C ASN A 126 -17.79 2.27 -15.53
N THR A 127 -16.75 1.80 -16.24
CA THR A 127 -15.45 1.47 -15.62
C THR A 127 -14.84 2.68 -14.94
N LYS A 128 -14.82 3.85 -15.61
CA LYS A 128 -14.36 5.11 -15.01
C LYS A 128 -15.19 5.53 -13.80
N PHE A 129 -16.50 5.40 -13.87
CA PHE A 129 -17.39 5.72 -12.76
C PHE A 129 -17.09 4.84 -11.53
N LYS A 130 -16.96 3.52 -11.72
CA LYS A 130 -16.61 2.57 -10.66
C LYS A 130 -15.25 2.91 -10.04
N ALA A 131 -14.23 3.13 -10.86
CA ALA A 131 -12.89 3.47 -10.40
C ALA A 131 -12.86 4.81 -9.63
N ALA A 132 -13.57 5.83 -10.11
CA ALA A 132 -13.65 7.13 -9.43
C ALA A 132 -14.41 7.04 -8.10
N THR A 133 -15.50 6.27 -8.06
CA THR A 133 -16.27 6.03 -6.84
C THR A 133 -15.43 5.30 -5.80
N TRP A 134 -14.74 4.24 -6.22
CA TRP A 134 -13.82 3.50 -5.36
C TRP A 134 -12.71 4.41 -4.83
N GLY A 135 -12.07 5.20 -5.71
CA GLY A 135 -11.00 6.11 -5.31
C GLY A 135 -11.47 7.19 -4.33
N PHE A 136 -12.64 7.76 -4.56
CA PHE A 136 -13.22 8.78 -3.68
C PHE A 136 -13.58 8.22 -2.30
N ASN A 137 -14.15 7.01 -2.25
CA ASN A 137 -14.56 6.38 -0.99
C ASN A 137 -13.36 5.97 -0.14
N ASN A 138 -12.30 5.47 -0.77
CA ASN A 138 -11.08 4.96 -0.13
C ASN A 138 -9.94 6.00 -0.01
N ALA A 139 -10.25 7.29 -0.19
CA ALA A 139 -9.27 8.38 -0.13
C ALA A 139 -8.04 8.21 -1.04
N LYS A 140 -8.23 7.59 -2.21
CA LYS A 140 -7.22 7.43 -3.28
C LYS A 140 -7.37 8.55 -4.31
N TRP A 141 -6.85 9.72 -3.97
CA TRP A 141 -7.07 10.95 -4.74
C TRP A 141 -6.40 10.91 -6.11
N SER A 142 -5.24 10.27 -6.21
CA SER A 142 -4.54 9.99 -7.47
C SER A 142 -5.47 9.36 -8.53
N ILE A 143 -6.33 8.41 -8.15
CA ILE A 143 -7.26 7.73 -9.05
C ILE A 143 -8.38 8.67 -9.51
N VAL A 144 -8.99 9.39 -8.57
CA VAL A 144 -10.06 10.37 -8.87
C VAL A 144 -9.53 11.42 -9.86
N ILE A 145 -8.31 11.88 -9.65
CA ILE A 145 -7.64 12.85 -10.51
C ILE A 145 -7.34 12.28 -11.90
N LYS A 146 -6.78 11.07 -12.00
CA LYS A 146 -6.46 10.45 -13.29
C LYS A 146 -7.72 10.39 -14.16
N ILE A 147 -8.84 9.98 -13.57
CA ILE A 147 -10.12 9.89 -14.26
C ILE A 147 -10.65 11.29 -14.62
N ALA A 148 -10.48 12.27 -13.74
CA ALA A 148 -10.81 13.67 -14.04
C ALA A 148 -10.02 14.18 -15.27
N GLU A 149 -8.71 13.94 -15.34
CA GLU A 149 -7.87 14.33 -16.47
C GLU A 149 -8.31 13.65 -17.78
N GLU A 150 -8.59 12.35 -17.75
CA GLU A 150 -9.11 11.60 -18.90
C GLU A 150 -10.47 12.12 -19.41
N LEU A 151 -11.24 12.78 -18.54
CA LEU A 151 -12.52 13.42 -18.88
C LEU A 151 -12.40 14.92 -19.16
N GLY A 152 -11.17 15.47 -19.17
CA GLY A 152 -10.90 16.89 -19.36
C GLY A 152 -11.43 17.77 -18.22
N ILE A 153 -11.61 17.23 -17.02
CA ILE A 153 -12.03 17.94 -15.81
C ILE A 153 -10.80 18.53 -15.13
N LYS A 154 -10.82 19.85 -14.89
CA LYS A 154 -9.70 20.56 -14.25
C LYS A 154 -9.90 20.69 -12.74
N PRO A 155 -8.81 20.62 -11.94
CA PRO A 155 -8.83 20.98 -10.53
C PRO A 155 -9.43 22.36 -10.25
N ALA A 156 -10.36 22.42 -9.29
CA ALA A 156 -10.92 23.69 -8.81
C ALA A 156 -9.89 24.47 -7.96
N ASN A 157 -8.98 23.78 -7.27
CA ASN A 157 -7.94 24.38 -6.43
C ASN A 157 -6.70 23.50 -6.37
N TYR A 158 -5.73 23.77 -7.25
CA TYR A 158 -4.46 23.03 -7.30
C TYR A 158 -3.69 23.05 -5.96
N LYS A 159 -3.68 24.19 -5.25
CA LYS A 159 -2.92 24.33 -4.00
C LYS A 159 -3.44 23.40 -2.91
N LYS A 160 -4.77 23.36 -2.70
CA LYS A 160 -5.37 22.45 -1.71
C LYS A 160 -5.22 20.99 -2.11
N MET A 161 -5.44 20.65 -3.37
CA MET A 161 -5.27 19.27 -3.86
C MET A 161 -3.83 18.79 -3.70
N ASN A 162 -2.83 19.62 -3.99
CA ASN A 162 -1.41 19.29 -3.76
C ASN A 162 -1.11 18.94 -2.31
N SER A 163 -1.81 19.53 -1.33
CA SER A 163 -1.63 19.20 0.09
C SER A 163 -2.03 17.75 0.37
N HIS A 164 -3.19 17.33 -0.13
CA HIS A 164 -3.68 15.96 0.05
C HIS A 164 -2.87 14.94 -0.76
N LEU A 165 -2.41 15.30 -1.97
CA LEU A 165 -1.53 14.43 -2.74
C LEU A 165 -0.19 14.20 -2.04
N LYS A 166 0.39 15.22 -1.40
CA LYS A 166 1.59 15.05 -0.58
C LYS A 166 1.34 14.13 0.62
N ALA A 167 0.16 14.20 1.23
CA ALA A 167 -0.21 13.28 2.30
C ALA A 167 -0.31 11.83 1.78
N GLU A 168 -0.93 11.62 0.62
CA GLU A 168 -1.01 10.31 -0.05
C GLU A 168 0.39 9.76 -0.36
N VAL A 169 1.29 10.58 -0.91
CA VAL A 169 2.70 10.19 -1.16
C VAL A 169 3.36 9.71 0.14
N LYS A 170 3.21 10.45 1.24
CA LYS A 170 3.80 10.07 2.54
C LYS A 170 3.26 8.73 3.06
N VAL A 171 1.97 8.44 2.83
CA VAL A 171 1.37 7.16 3.22
C VAL A 171 2.00 6.02 2.43
N ILE A 172 2.15 6.18 1.11
CA ILE A 172 2.76 5.16 0.25
C ILE A 172 4.25 4.99 0.59
N ASP A 173 4.99 6.08 0.80
CA ASP A 173 6.39 6.03 1.23
C ASP A 173 6.57 5.26 2.54
N LYS A 174 5.65 5.45 3.50
CA LYS A 174 5.67 4.71 4.76
C LYS A 174 5.45 3.21 4.53
N LYS A 175 4.59 2.83 3.59
CA LYS A 175 4.38 1.42 3.20
C LYS A 175 5.63 0.83 2.53
N LEU A 176 6.14 1.50 1.49
CA LEU A 176 7.37 1.11 0.80
C LEU A 176 8.55 0.97 1.76
N LYS A 177 8.72 1.92 2.68
CA LYS A 177 9.77 1.85 3.71
C LYS A 177 9.61 0.66 4.64
N ARG A 178 8.37 0.28 5.01
CA ARG A 178 8.14 -0.93 5.81
C ARG A 178 8.53 -2.19 5.04
N PHE A 179 8.20 -2.24 3.75
CA PHE A 179 8.57 -3.35 2.88
C PHE A 179 10.08 -3.48 2.75
N LYS A 180 10.76 -2.38 2.39
CA LYS A 180 12.22 -2.35 2.21
C LYS A 180 13.01 -2.64 3.48
N ASN A 181 12.40 -2.39 4.64
CA ASN A 181 12.99 -2.71 5.93
C ASN A 181 12.60 -4.11 6.45
N SER A 182 11.88 -4.91 5.67
CA SER A 182 11.60 -6.30 6.04
C SER A 182 12.86 -7.15 5.87
N TYR A 183 13.04 -8.14 6.73
CA TYR A 183 14.21 -9.04 6.64
C TYR A 183 14.19 -9.88 5.35
N GLY A 184 13.00 -10.24 4.85
CA GLY A 184 12.86 -10.92 3.55
C GLY A 184 13.42 -10.07 2.42
N TYR A 185 13.00 -8.80 2.30
CA TYR A 185 13.52 -7.92 1.27
C TYR A 185 15.01 -7.60 1.43
N MET A 186 15.49 -7.40 2.66
CA MET A 186 16.92 -7.20 2.92
C MET A 186 17.76 -8.41 2.50
N LEU A 187 17.22 -9.63 2.66
CA LEU A 187 17.89 -10.85 2.22
C LEU A 187 17.90 -10.98 0.70
N TYR A 188 16.77 -10.63 0.06
CA TYR A 188 16.63 -10.64 -1.40
C TYR A 188 17.62 -9.68 -2.07
N GLU A 189 17.79 -8.46 -1.54
CA GLU A 189 18.75 -7.46 -2.06
C GLU A 189 20.22 -7.78 -1.73
N ALA A 190 20.50 -8.72 -0.83
CA ALA A 190 21.87 -9.03 -0.44
C ALA A 190 22.57 -9.85 -1.54
N GLU A 191 23.63 -9.30 -2.12
CA GLU A 191 24.33 -9.90 -3.26
C GLU A 191 25.20 -11.11 -2.88
N ASP A 192 25.82 -11.07 -1.70
CA ASP A 192 26.78 -12.09 -1.26
C ASP A 192 26.31 -12.87 -0.02
N GLN A 193 26.88 -14.06 0.13
CA GLN A 193 26.59 -15.00 1.20
C GLN A 193 26.81 -14.40 2.61
N SER A 194 27.86 -13.58 2.80
CA SER A 194 28.14 -12.95 4.09
C SER A 194 27.11 -11.89 4.44
N SER A 195 26.66 -11.11 3.45
CA SER A 195 25.58 -10.14 3.63
C SER A 195 24.27 -10.83 3.97
N LYS A 196 23.93 -11.92 3.27
CA LYS A 196 22.74 -12.72 3.58
C LYS A 196 22.79 -13.32 4.99
N ASP A 197 23.93 -13.87 5.39
CA ASP A 197 24.13 -14.39 6.75
C ASP A 197 23.98 -13.29 7.81
N ASN A 198 24.46 -12.07 7.55
CA ASN A 198 24.28 -10.92 8.46
C ASN A 198 22.81 -10.53 8.62
N VAL A 199 22.00 -10.59 7.55
CA VAL A 199 20.55 -10.35 7.63
C VAL A 199 19.89 -11.36 8.57
N ILE A 200 20.22 -12.65 8.44
CA ILE A 200 19.70 -13.70 9.32
C ILE A 200 20.17 -13.54 10.77
N LYS A 201 21.44 -13.21 10.99
CA LYS A 201 21.96 -12.93 12.35
C LYS A 201 21.22 -11.77 13.01
N ASN A 202 20.98 -10.70 12.26
CA ASN A 202 20.23 -9.54 12.73
C ASN A 202 18.77 -9.90 13.04
N PHE A 203 18.13 -10.73 12.21
CA PHE A 203 16.80 -11.25 12.46
C PHE A 203 16.74 -12.07 13.77
N ILE A 204 17.66 -13.02 13.94
CA ILE A 204 17.75 -13.87 15.13
C ILE A 204 17.99 -13.01 16.38
N PHE A 205 18.89 -12.03 16.32
CA PHE A 205 19.13 -11.13 17.44
C PHE A 205 17.91 -10.25 17.74
N ALA A 206 17.23 -9.73 16.72
CA ALA A 206 16.08 -8.86 16.91
C ALA A 206 14.89 -9.58 17.56
N LEU A 207 14.66 -10.85 17.22
CA LEU A 207 13.57 -11.65 17.78
C LEU A 207 13.97 -12.35 19.08
N PHE A 208 15.10 -13.03 19.12
CA PHE A 208 15.48 -13.93 20.21
C PHE A 208 16.56 -13.36 21.14
N ARG A 209 17.10 -12.17 20.84
CA ARG A 209 18.21 -11.53 21.58
C ARG A 209 19.46 -12.41 21.71
N ARG A 210 19.63 -13.39 20.82
CA ARG A 210 20.80 -14.25 20.72
C ARG A 210 21.77 -13.68 19.69
N ARG A 211 23.05 -13.51 20.07
CA ARG A 211 24.13 -13.16 19.14
C ARG A 211 24.75 -14.43 18.57
N LEU A 212 25.08 -14.39 17.28
CA LEU A 212 25.69 -15.45 16.47
C LEU A 212 26.83 -14.89 15.63
#